data_AF-A0A946WX96-F1
#
_entry.id   AF-A0A946WX96-F1
#
_cell.length_a   1.000
_cell.length_b   1.000
_cell.length_c   1.000
_cell.angle_alpha   90.00
_cell.angle_beta   90.00
_cell.angle_gamma   90.00
#
_symmetry.space_group_name_H-M   'P 1'
#
loop_
_entity.id
_entity.type
_entity.pdbx_description
1 polymer ?
#
loop_
_entity_poly.entity_id
_entity_poly.type
_entity_poly.pdbx_seq_one_letter_code
_entity_poly.pdbx_strand_id
1 'polypeptide(L)'
;MSLNKPIQKQYFSISEVATMIGVNASLLRFWEKEFKQIKPKTNARGKRSYNSQDIEIVRSVYVLVKEQGFTLDGARKALKSRKGMGAEVASEARAKAQAAQKSINENLDLKPKFSDDARLEAIKRLKKVRADLLTFRAEIKG
;
A
#
# COMPACT_ATOMS: atom_id res chain seq x y z
N MET A 1 -26.91 -17.71 33.67
CA MET A 1 -26.22 -16.77 32.74
C MET A 1 -25.08 -17.49 32.03
N SER A 2 -25.11 -17.61 30.71
CA SER A 2 -24.02 -18.22 29.94
C SER A 2 -22.92 -17.20 29.64
N LEU A 3 -21.78 -17.28 30.33
CA LEU A 3 -20.59 -16.45 30.10
C LEU A 3 -19.57 -17.17 29.21
N ASN A 4 -19.98 -17.59 28.01
CA ASN A 4 -19.03 -18.05 26.99
C ASN A 4 -18.94 -17.01 25.86
N LYS A 5 -18.34 -15.86 26.18
CA LYS A 5 -17.93 -14.88 25.16
C LYS A 5 -16.49 -15.20 24.78
N PRO A 6 -16.17 -15.56 23.52
CA PRO A 6 -14.80 -15.82 23.13
C PRO A 6 -13.95 -14.56 23.35
N ILE A 7 -12.79 -14.73 23.98
CA ILE A 7 -11.85 -13.64 24.25
C ILE A 7 -11.36 -13.12 22.89
N GLN A 8 -11.89 -11.99 22.45
CA GLN A 8 -11.44 -11.37 21.21
C GLN A 8 -10.06 -10.76 21.42
N LYS A 9 -9.12 -11.11 20.54
CA LYS A 9 -7.76 -10.57 20.56
C LYS A 9 -7.83 -9.05 20.37
N GLN A 10 -7.41 -8.30 21.40
CA GLN A 10 -7.49 -6.83 21.39
C GLN A 10 -6.31 -6.14 20.71
N TYR A 11 -5.20 -6.85 20.54
CA TYR A 11 -3.95 -6.29 20.02
C TYR A 11 -3.33 -7.20 18.97
N PHE A 12 -2.92 -6.60 17.86
CA PHE A 12 -2.34 -7.27 16.70
C PHE A 12 -0.92 -6.75 16.46
N SER A 13 0.00 -7.63 16.07
CA SER A 13 1.35 -7.22 15.69
C SER A 13 1.36 -6.59 14.29
N ILE A 14 2.41 -5.84 13.97
CA ILE A 14 2.56 -5.23 12.64
C ILE A 14 2.49 -6.26 11.50
N SER A 15 3.04 -7.45 11.71
CA SER A 15 3.02 -8.52 10.71
C SER A 15 1.60 -9.04 10.47
N GLU A 16 0.81 -9.18 11.54
CA GLU A 16 -0.59 -9.61 11.43
C GLU A 16 -1.43 -8.55 10.71
N VAL A 17 -1.26 -7.28 11.05
CA VAL A 17 -1.95 -6.17 10.37
C VAL A 17 -1.55 -6.07 8.90
N ALA A 18 -0.27 -6.25 8.59
CA ALA A 18 0.25 -6.30 7.23
C ALA A 18 -0.46 -7.39 6.41
N THR A 19 -0.56 -8.61 6.96
CA THR A 19 -1.25 -9.73 6.30
C THR A 19 -2.76 -9.49 6.17
N MET A 20 -3.42 -8.94 7.20
CA MET A 20 -4.86 -8.67 7.17
C MET A 20 -5.26 -7.64 6.10
N ILE A 21 -4.40 -6.67 5.83
CA ILE A 21 -4.66 -5.59 4.86
C ILE A 21 -4.03 -5.90 3.49
N GLY A 22 -3.11 -6.86 3.41
CA GLY A 22 -2.41 -7.21 2.17
C GLY A 22 -1.33 -6.20 1.78
N VAL A 23 -0.69 -5.55 2.76
CA VAL A 23 0.38 -4.56 2.52
C VAL A 23 1.68 -4.98 3.19
N ASN A 24 2.80 -4.38 2.75
CA ASN A 24 4.09 -4.62 3.40
C ASN A 24 4.16 -3.92 4.77
N ALA A 25 4.78 -4.56 5.77
CA ALA A 25 5.00 -3.97 7.09
C ALA A 25 5.74 -2.62 7.05
N SER A 26 6.69 -2.42 6.13
CA SER A 26 7.39 -1.15 5.94
C SER A 26 6.44 -0.02 5.50
N LEU A 27 5.42 -0.33 4.69
CA LEU A 27 4.40 0.64 4.29
C LEU A 27 3.52 1.04 5.48
N LEU A 28 3.16 0.08 6.36
CA LEU A 28 2.46 0.39 7.60
C LEU A 28 3.28 1.31 8.52
N ARG A 29 4.59 1.04 8.69
CA ARG A 29 5.48 1.91 9.46
C ARG A 29 5.55 3.32 8.89
N PHE A 30 5.52 3.43 7.57
CA PHE A 30 5.50 4.72 6.90
C PHE A 30 4.16 5.44 7.16
N TRP A 31 3.03 4.75 7.02
CA TRP A 31 1.72 5.32 7.33
C TRP A 31 1.55 5.73 8.80
N GLU A 32 2.13 5.02 9.76
CA GLU A 32 2.16 5.47 11.16
C GLU A 32 2.79 6.86 11.33
N LYS A 33 3.83 7.17 10.55
CA LYS A 33 4.48 8.50 10.60
C LYS A 33 3.61 9.57 9.93
N GLU A 34 2.98 9.22 8.82
CA GLU A 34 2.19 10.17 8.02
C GLU A 34 0.80 10.46 8.63
N PHE A 35 0.20 9.49 9.32
CA PHE A 35 -1.15 9.58 9.86
C PHE A 35 -1.13 9.49 11.39
N LYS A 36 -1.16 10.65 12.06
CA LYS A 36 -1.18 10.78 13.53
C LYS A 36 -2.38 10.07 14.20
N GLN A 37 -3.39 9.69 13.42
CA GLN A 37 -4.54 8.93 13.89
C GLN A 37 -4.21 7.45 14.17
N ILE A 38 -3.21 6.88 13.49
CA ILE A 38 -2.74 5.51 13.73
C ILE A 38 -1.75 5.57 14.90
N LYS A 39 -2.11 5.01 16.05
CA LYS A 39 -1.34 5.15 17.29
C LYS A 39 -1.06 3.77 17.93
N PRO A 40 -0.24 2.93 17.29
CA PRO A 40 0.07 1.62 17.83
C PRO A 40 0.83 1.79 19.16
N LYS A 41 0.47 0.98 20.15
CA LYS A 41 1.20 0.92 21.41
C LYS A 41 2.54 0.27 21.16
N THR A 42 3.62 0.96 21.52
CA THR A 42 4.98 0.41 21.42
C THR A 42 5.45 -0.02 22.81
N ASN A 43 5.99 -1.23 22.93
CA ASN A 43 6.57 -1.71 24.18
C ASN A 43 8.04 -1.26 24.33
N ALA A 44 8.64 -1.50 25.50
CA ALA A 44 10.05 -1.15 25.78
C ALA A 44 11.07 -1.78 24.80
N ARG A 45 10.68 -2.85 24.10
CA ARG A 45 11.52 -3.55 23.09
C ARG A 45 11.22 -3.10 21.65
N GLY A 46 10.43 -2.04 21.45
CA GLY A 46 10.11 -1.49 20.13
C GLY A 46 9.07 -2.28 19.31
N LYS A 47 8.43 -3.31 19.89
CA LYS A 47 7.33 -4.04 19.22
C LYS A 47 6.05 -3.21 19.27
N ARG A 48 5.39 -3.11 18.11
CA ARG A 48 4.14 -2.37 17.91
C ARG A 48 2.95 -3.31 18.01
N SER A 49 1.94 -2.86 18.75
CA SER A 49 0.66 -3.50 18.91
C SER A 49 -0.45 -2.55 18.48
N TYR A 50 -1.22 -2.93 17.47
CA TYR A 50 -2.36 -2.17 16.94
C TYR A 50 -3.63 -2.69 17.59
N ASN A 51 -4.53 -1.79 17.96
CA ASN A 51 -5.88 -2.17 18.37
C ASN A 51 -6.82 -2.21 17.15
N SER A 52 -8.07 -2.61 17.36
CA SER A 52 -9.07 -2.66 16.29
C SER A 52 -9.32 -1.29 15.63
N GLN A 53 -9.28 -0.20 16.40
CA GLN A 53 -9.48 1.16 15.88
C GLN A 53 -8.32 1.59 14.96
N ASP A 54 -7.08 1.25 15.32
CA ASP A 54 -5.91 1.51 14.48
C ASP A 54 -6.05 0.77 13.15
N ILE A 55 -6.54 -0.47 13.17
CA ILE A 55 -6.76 -1.30 11.97
C ILE A 55 -7.84 -0.70 11.07
N GLU A 56 -8.92 -0.18 11.63
CA GLU A 56 -9.98 0.51 10.86
C GLU A 56 -9.45 1.78 10.18
N ILE A 57 -8.60 2.55 10.86
CA ILE A 57 -7.97 3.73 10.29
C ILE A 57 -7.01 3.32 9.17
N VAL A 58 -6.18 2.29 9.39
CA VAL A 58 -5.29 1.73 8.36
C VAL A 58 -6.07 1.28 7.13
N ARG A 59 -7.20 0.60 7.32
CA ARG A 59 -8.09 0.19 6.22
C ARG A 59 -8.63 1.40 5.45
N SER A 60 -9.01 2.45 6.16
CA SER A 60 -9.46 3.70 5.54
C SER A 60 -8.35 4.38 4.73
N VAL A 61 -7.12 4.41 5.26
CA VAL A 61 -5.94 4.90 4.52
C VAL A 61 -5.72 4.08 3.25
N TYR A 62 -5.80 2.74 3.35
CA TYR A 62 -5.63 1.85 2.20
C TYR A 62 -6.61 2.18 1.08
N VAL A 63 -7.91 2.26 1.40
CA VAL A 63 -8.94 2.60 0.40
C VAL A 63 -8.67 3.97 -0.23
N LEU A 64 -8.35 4.98 0.58
CA LEU A 64 -8.09 6.32 0.06
C LEU A 64 -6.88 6.36 -0.88
N VAL A 65 -5.76 5.73 -0.49
CA VAL A 65 -4.50 5.85 -1.22
C VAL A 65 -4.38 4.85 -2.37
N LYS A 66 -4.82 3.60 -2.18
CA LYS A 66 -4.63 2.51 -3.15
C LYS A 66 -5.81 2.33 -4.10
N GLU A 67 -7.04 2.47 -3.61
CA GLU A 67 -8.23 2.28 -4.44
C GLU A 67 -8.70 3.61 -5.05
N GLN A 68 -8.67 4.70 -4.28
CA GLN A 68 -9.17 6.00 -4.72
C GLN A 68 -8.07 6.94 -5.24
N GLY A 69 -6.80 6.54 -5.17
CA GLY A 69 -5.67 7.31 -5.73
C GLY A 69 -5.39 8.64 -5.03
N PHE A 70 -5.83 8.83 -3.78
CA PHE A 70 -5.48 10.04 -3.04
C PHE A 70 -3.99 10.09 -2.74
N THR A 71 -3.41 11.29 -2.82
CA THR A 71 -2.10 11.56 -2.23
C THR A 71 -2.17 11.40 -0.70
N LEU A 72 -1.04 11.19 -0.05
CA LEU A 72 -0.98 11.02 1.42
C LEU A 72 -1.55 12.24 2.16
N ASP A 73 -1.31 13.45 1.65
CA ASP A 73 -1.87 14.67 2.22
C ASP A 73 -3.39 14.77 2.01
N GLY A 74 -3.87 14.38 0.82
CA GLY A 74 -5.31 14.30 0.53
C GLY A 74 -6.02 13.29 1.44
N ALA A 75 -5.44 12.11 1.60
CA ALA A 75 -5.96 11.09 2.51
C ALA A 75 -5.95 11.57 3.97
N ARG A 76 -4.92 12.31 4.39
CA ARG A 76 -4.81 12.88 5.74
C ARG A 76 -5.93 13.89 6.01
N LYS A 77 -6.20 14.77 5.04
CA LYS A 77 -7.32 15.74 5.12
C LYS A 77 -8.67 15.02 5.17
N ALA A 78 -8.87 14.04 4.29
CA ALA A 78 -10.10 13.24 4.26
C ALA A 78 -10.36 12.50 5.58
N LEU A 79 -9.32 11.93 6.22
CA LEU A 79 -9.45 11.24 7.51
C LEU A 79 -9.74 12.19 8.68
N LYS A 80 -9.28 13.45 8.62
CA LYS A 80 -9.61 14.47 9.63
C LYS A 80 -11.05 14.94 9.51
N SER A 81 -11.51 15.21 8.29
CA SER A 81 -12.88 15.67 8.01
C SER A 81 -13.95 14.62 8.35
N ARG A 82 -13.64 13.33 8.22
CA ARG A 82 -14.56 12.24 8.59
C ARG A 82 -14.94 12.23 10.08
N LYS A 83 -14.20 12.94 10.94
CA LYS A 83 -14.49 13.08 12.39
C LYS A 83 -15.37 14.30 12.72
N GLY A 84 -15.75 15.09 11.73
CA GLY A 84 -16.65 16.24 11.87
C GLY A 84 -16.72 17.02 10.56
N MET A 85 -17.80 16.81 9.80
CA MET A 85 -18.22 17.55 8.59
C MET A 85 -17.24 17.60 7.40
N GLY A 86 -17.76 17.40 6.18
CA GLY A 86 -17.06 17.76 4.95
C GLY A 86 -17.14 16.69 3.85
N ALA A 87 -18.35 16.48 3.32
CA ALA A 87 -18.51 15.81 2.02
C ALA A 87 -17.90 16.66 0.88
N GLU A 88 -17.81 17.98 1.06
CA GLU A 88 -17.22 18.92 0.09
C GLU A 88 -15.69 18.84 -0.07
N VAL A 89 -14.91 18.58 0.99
CA VAL A 89 -13.44 18.50 0.84
C VAL A 89 -13.02 17.24 0.08
N ALA A 90 -13.83 16.18 0.18
CA ALA A 90 -13.64 14.95 -0.57
C ALA A 90 -13.94 15.13 -2.07
N SER A 91 -14.90 15.98 -2.46
CA SER A 91 -15.21 16.23 -3.87
C SER A 91 -14.11 17.04 -4.56
N GLU A 92 -13.56 18.05 -3.88
CA GLU A 92 -12.49 18.90 -4.43
C GLU A 92 -11.15 18.16 -4.52
N ALA A 93 -10.82 17.34 -3.51
CA ALA A 93 -9.66 16.46 -3.55
C ALA A 93 -9.84 15.33 -4.58
N ARG A 94 -11.06 14.79 -4.78
CA ARG A 94 -11.36 13.86 -5.88
C ARG A 94 -11.16 14.52 -7.24
N ALA A 95 -11.63 15.76 -7.44
CA ALA A 95 -11.46 16.47 -8.71
C ALA A 95 -9.98 16.76 -9.01
N LYS A 96 -9.19 17.21 -8.01
CA LYS A 96 -7.75 17.45 -8.17
C LYS A 96 -6.95 16.15 -8.29
N ALA A 97 -7.30 15.10 -7.55
CA ALA A 97 -6.67 13.78 -7.69
C ALA A 97 -7.04 13.14 -9.02
N GLN A 98 -8.27 13.28 -9.51
CA GLN A 98 -8.67 12.83 -10.85
C GLN A 98 -7.96 13.64 -11.94
N ALA A 99 -7.79 14.96 -11.79
CA ALA A 99 -7.02 15.77 -12.73
C ALA A 99 -5.52 15.46 -12.70
N ALA A 100 -4.95 15.16 -11.52
CA ALA A 100 -3.56 14.71 -11.35
C ALA A 100 -3.36 13.28 -11.87
N GLN A 101 -4.32 12.37 -11.63
CA GLN A 101 -4.32 11.02 -12.16
C GLN A 101 -4.56 11.02 -13.67
N LYS A 102 -5.38 11.94 -14.19
CA LYS A 102 -5.60 12.15 -15.61
C LYS A 102 -4.34 12.71 -16.25
N SER A 103 -3.65 13.67 -15.65
CA SER A 103 -2.34 14.15 -16.16
C SER A 103 -1.21 13.13 -15.97
N ILE A 104 -1.26 12.24 -14.98
CA ILE A 104 -0.34 11.09 -14.85
C ILE A 104 -0.68 9.99 -15.87
N ASN A 105 -1.96 9.71 -16.15
CA ASN A 105 -2.40 8.75 -17.17
C ASN A 105 -2.29 9.30 -18.60
N GLU A 106 -2.35 10.61 -18.78
CA GLU A 106 -2.16 11.33 -20.05
C GLU A 106 -0.65 11.56 -20.28
N ASN A 107 0.18 11.62 -19.22
CA ASN A 107 1.62 11.34 -19.31
C ASN A 107 1.95 9.84 -19.35
N LEU A 108 0.94 8.97 -19.20
CA LEU A 108 0.99 7.55 -19.55
C LEU A 108 0.41 7.30 -20.95
N ASP A 109 0.16 8.35 -21.74
CA ASP A 109 0.34 8.31 -23.20
C ASP A 109 1.83 8.49 -23.54
N LEU A 110 2.71 7.84 -22.77
CA LEU A 110 3.89 7.29 -23.41
C LEU A 110 3.38 6.26 -24.40
N LYS A 111 3.15 6.71 -25.65
CA LYS A 111 3.25 5.84 -26.81
C LYS A 111 4.38 4.88 -26.49
N PRO A 112 4.09 3.59 -26.34
CA PRO A 112 5.09 2.67 -25.85
C PRO A 112 6.30 2.81 -26.76
N LYS A 113 7.46 3.25 -26.21
CA LYS A 113 8.69 3.50 -27.00
C LYS A 113 9.10 2.26 -27.82
N PHE A 114 8.54 1.10 -27.48
CA PHE A 114 8.60 -0.14 -28.21
C PHE A 114 7.21 -0.77 -28.24
N SER A 115 6.75 -1.22 -29.41
CA SER A 115 5.58 -2.08 -29.58
C SER A 115 5.58 -3.22 -28.53
N ASP A 116 4.41 -3.64 -28.07
CA ASP A 116 4.29 -4.73 -27.10
C ASP A 116 4.96 -6.03 -27.59
N ASP A 117 5.04 -6.23 -28.91
CA ASP A 117 5.81 -7.32 -29.53
C ASP A 117 7.32 -7.18 -29.29
N ALA A 118 7.86 -5.96 -29.41
CA ALA A 118 9.28 -5.70 -29.20
C ALA A 118 9.69 -5.85 -27.74
N ARG A 119 8.79 -5.54 -26.81
CA ARG A 119 9.00 -5.80 -25.37
C ARG A 119 9.00 -7.29 -25.07
N LEU A 120 8.05 -8.02 -25.64
CA LEU A 120 7.96 -9.46 -25.47
C LEU A 120 9.24 -10.15 -26.00
N GLU A 121 9.75 -9.65 -27.12
CA GLU A 121 10.97 -10.19 -27.73
C GLU A 121 12.23 -9.86 -26.93
N ALA A 122 12.32 -8.65 -26.36
CA ALA A 122 13.38 -8.29 -25.43
C ALA A 122 13.37 -9.17 -24.17
N ILE A 123 12.18 -9.43 -23.60
CA ILE A 123 12.02 -10.30 -22.43
C ILE A 123 12.45 -11.74 -22.75
N LYS A 124 12.07 -12.28 -23.92
CA LYS A 124 12.53 -13.60 -24.37
C LYS A 124 14.05 -13.66 -24.51
N ARG A 125 14.67 -12.65 -25.14
CA ARG A 125 16.14 -12.57 -25.29
C ARG A 125 16.84 -12.52 -23.94
N LEU A 126 16.36 -11.71 -23.00
CA LEU A 126 16.92 -11.62 -21.65
C LEU A 126 16.78 -12.93 -20.86
N LYS A 127 15.65 -13.63 -21.00
CA LYS A 127 15.46 -14.97 -20.40
C LYS A 127 16.43 -15.98 -20.98
N LYS A 128 16.70 -15.92 -22.30
CA LYS A 128 17.66 -16.80 -22.97
C LYS A 128 19.09 -16.54 -22.51
N VAL A 129 19.53 -15.27 -22.51
CA VAL A 129 20.87 -14.89 -22.00
C VAL A 129 21.04 -15.32 -20.54
N ARG A 130 20.00 -15.17 -19.71
CA ARG A 130 20.03 -15.65 -18.32
C ARG A 130 20.21 -17.17 -18.24
N ALA A 131 19.54 -17.94 -19.09
CA ALA A 131 19.68 -19.39 -19.13
C ALA A 131 21.10 -19.79 -19.53
N ASP A 132 21.63 -19.19 -20.60
CA ASP A 132 22.99 -19.46 -21.10
C ASP A 132 24.07 -19.11 -20.05
N LEU A 133 23.89 -18.01 -19.30
CA LEU A 133 24.80 -17.67 -18.21
C LEU A 133 24.71 -18.65 -17.02
N LEU A 134 23.54 -19.21 -16.76
CA LEU A 134 23.37 -20.21 -15.71
C LEU A 134 24.01 -21.55 -16.09
N THR A 135 23.91 -21.95 -17.36
CA THR A 135 24.59 -23.16 -17.85
C THR A 135 26.10 -22.97 -17.86
N PHE A 136 26.61 -21.84 -18.36
CA PHE A 136 28.04 -21.54 -18.35
C PHE A 136 28.62 -21.46 -16.93
N ARG A 137 27.85 -20.91 -15.99
CA ARG A 137 28.21 -20.91 -14.56
C ARG A 137 28.25 -22.31 -13.95
N ALA A 138 27.40 -23.23 -14.42
CA ALA A 138 27.42 -24.62 -13.96
C ALA A 138 28.65 -25.37 -14.50
N GLU A 139 29.05 -25.10 -15.75
CA GLU A 139 30.24 -25.68 -16.40
C GLU A 139 31.55 -25.22 -15.74
N ILE A 140 31.66 -23.94 -15.33
CA ILE A 140 32.87 -23.43 -14.64
C ILE A 140 33.00 -23.95 -13.20
N LYS A 141 31.92 -24.48 -12.61
CA LYS A 141 31.89 -24.97 -11.22
C LYS A 141 32.00 -26.50 -11.09
N GLY A 142 32.07 -27.24 -12.20
CA GLY A 142 32.36 -28.67 -12.24
C GLY A 142 33.84 -28.91 -12.50
#